data_AF-A0A1B6M423-F1
#
_entry.id   AF-A0A1B6M423-F1
#
_cell.length_a   1.000
_cell.length_b   1.000
_cell.length_c   1.000
_cell.angle_alpha   90.00
_cell.angle_beta   90.00
_cell.angle_gamma   90.00
#
_symmetry.space_group_name_H-M   'P 1'
#
loop_
_entity.id
_entity.type
_entity.pdbx_description
1 polymer ?
#
loop_
_entity_poly.entity_id
_entity_poly.type
_entity_poly.pdbx_seq_one_letter_code
_entity_poly.pdbx_strand_id
1 'polypeptide(L)'
;VIVSTRQSRIESLLKMQPYYHNLPLKARKLLIKRNLQKLKKERRHQEWQAFLELKPDIKANDPEDIVRFEHAMENIGDFKLKASDTYRVPEKKRVTPAQKYWQLLCLHKEIF
;
A
#
# COMPACT_ATOMS: atom_id res chain seq x y z
N VAL A 1 -10.54 20.25 1.40
CA VAL A 1 -11.59 21.06 0.72
C VAL A 1 -11.02 22.12 -0.26
N ILE A 2 -9.80 22.63 -0.07
CA ILE A 2 -9.21 23.76 -0.85
C ILE A 2 -8.82 23.40 -2.31
N VAL A 3 -8.58 22.12 -2.64
CA VAL A 3 -8.12 21.70 -3.98
C VAL A 3 -9.24 21.73 -5.03
N SER A 4 -10.49 21.47 -4.61
CA SER A 4 -11.66 21.41 -5.51
C SER A 4 -12.00 22.78 -6.12
N THR A 5 -11.89 23.85 -5.34
CA THR A 5 -12.19 25.23 -5.78
C THR A 5 -11.16 25.80 -6.75
N ARG A 6 -9.92 25.30 -6.75
CA ARG A 6 -8.89 25.71 -7.74
C ARG A 6 -9.12 25.04 -9.10
N GLN A 7 -9.56 23.78 -9.12
CA GLN A 7 -9.81 23.05 -10.38
C GLN A 7 -11.00 23.65 -11.13
N SER A 8 -12.10 23.98 -10.43
CA SER A 8 -13.26 24.66 -11.04
C SER A 8 -12.90 26.05 -11.62
N ARG A 9 -11.96 26.76 -10.99
CA ARG A 9 -11.45 28.06 -11.47
C ARG A 9 -10.59 27.94 -12.73
N ILE A 10 -9.81 26.88 -12.88
CA ILE A 10 -9.00 26.65 -14.08
C ILE A 10 -9.88 26.19 -15.26
N GLU A 11 -10.89 25.36 -14.99
CA GLU A 11 -11.89 24.95 -15.99
C GLU A 11 -12.73 26.14 -16.48
N SER A 12 -13.07 27.08 -15.60
CA SER A 12 -13.74 28.32 -15.99
C SER A 12 -12.83 29.24 -16.81
N LEU A 13 -11.54 29.36 -16.46
CA LEU A 13 -10.56 30.14 -17.23
C LEU A 13 -10.36 29.61 -18.66
N LEU A 14 -10.39 28.29 -18.87
CA LEU A 14 -10.36 27.70 -20.21
C LEU A 14 -11.60 28.01 -21.05
N LYS A 15 -12.75 28.20 -20.42
CA LYS A 15 -14.00 28.58 -21.11
C LYS A 15 -14.01 30.07 -21.48
N MET A 16 -13.13 30.85 -20.85
CA MET A 16 -13.05 32.31 -20.87
C MET A 16 -11.79 32.87 -21.54
N GLN A 17 -11.08 32.12 -22.41
CA GLN A 17 -10.03 32.79 -23.19
C GLN A 17 -10.65 33.68 -24.28
N PRO A 18 -10.09 34.89 -24.50
CA PRO A 18 -10.74 35.97 -25.25
C PRO A 18 -11.06 35.62 -26.70
N TYR A 19 -10.39 34.60 -27.28
CA TYR A 19 -10.51 34.22 -28.68
C TYR A 19 -11.52 33.08 -28.96
N TYR A 20 -12.36 32.67 -28.01
CA TYR A 20 -13.31 31.56 -28.28
C TYR A 20 -14.65 31.99 -28.87
N HIS A 21 -14.99 33.28 -28.82
CA HIS A 21 -16.31 33.79 -29.18
C HIS A 21 -16.51 33.96 -30.69
N ASN A 22 -15.42 34.24 -31.42
CA ASN A 22 -15.36 34.39 -32.88
C ASN A 22 -15.13 33.06 -33.62
N LEU A 23 -14.94 31.96 -32.90
CA LEU A 23 -14.78 30.63 -33.49
C LEU A 23 -16.13 29.93 -33.69
N PRO A 24 -16.30 29.16 -34.77
CA PRO A 24 -17.50 28.36 -34.96
C PRO A 24 -17.66 27.34 -33.83
N LEU A 25 -18.91 27.04 -33.45
CA LEU A 25 -19.26 26.19 -32.31
C LEU A 25 -18.51 24.85 -32.26
N LYS A 26 -18.30 24.22 -33.41
CA LYS A 26 -17.54 22.96 -33.55
C LYS A 26 -16.07 23.12 -33.17
N ALA A 27 -15.42 24.21 -33.62
CA ALA A 27 -14.02 24.51 -33.30
C ALA A 27 -13.86 24.85 -31.81
N ARG A 28 -14.80 25.61 -31.24
CA ARG A 28 -14.81 25.94 -29.81
C ARG A 28 -14.91 24.69 -28.93
N LYS A 29 -15.81 23.74 -29.25
CA LYS A 29 -15.94 22.46 -28.53
C LYS A 29 -14.65 21.62 -28.58
N LEU A 30 -14.01 21.55 -29.74
CA LEU A 30 -12.75 20.82 -29.92
C LEU A 30 -11.61 21.43 -29.09
N LEU A 31 -11.48 22.75 -29.08
CA LEU A 31 -10.49 23.46 -28.28
C LEU A 31 -10.69 23.24 -26.77
N ILE A 32 -11.94 23.38 -26.29
CA ILE A 32 -12.27 23.11 -24.88
C ILE A 32 -11.88 21.67 -24.53
N LYS A 33 -12.26 20.68 -25.36
CA LYS A 33 -11.90 19.26 -25.13
C LYS A 33 -10.39 19.06 -25.07
N ARG A 34 -9.63 19.64 -26.01
CA ARG A 34 -8.16 19.57 -26.06
C ARG A 34 -7.53 20.15 -24.80
N ASN A 35 -8.00 21.32 -24.37
CA ASN A 35 -7.46 22.00 -23.20
C ASN A 35 -7.77 21.25 -21.89
N LEU A 36 -8.98 20.71 -21.75
CA LEU A 36 -9.33 19.83 -20.63
C LEU A 36 -8.43 18.58 -20.58
N GLN A 37 -8.12 17.99 -21.74
CA GLN A 37 -7.20 16.87 -21.81
C GLN A 37 -5.76 17.26 -21.42
N LYS A 38 -5.28 18.44 -21.84
CA LYS A 38 -3.97 18.96 -21.43
C LYS A 38 -3.89 19.14 -19.91
N LEU A 39 -4.87 19.80 -19.30
CA LEU A 39 -4.93 19.97 -17.84
C LEU A 39 -4.95 18.64 -17.09
N LYS A 40 -5.72 17.65 -17.57
CA LYS A 40 -5.74 16.32 -16.95
C LYS A 40 -4.37 15.65 -17.01
N LYS A 41 -3.64 15.82 -18.12
CA LYS A 41 -2.26 15.29 -18.25
C LYS A 41 -1.29 16.00 -17.32
N GLU A 42 -1.36 17.33 -17.25
CA GLU A 42 -0.52 18.15 -16.37
C GLU A 42 -0.75 17.81 -14.89
N ARG A 43 -2.01 17.69 -14.48
CA ARG A 43 -2.37 17.27 -13.11
C ARG A 43 -1.82 15.90 -12.77
N ARG A 44 -2.04 14.92 -13.66
CA ARG A 44 -1.49 13.57 -13.46
C ARG A 44 0.03 13.58 -13.39
N HIS A 45 0.68 14.41 -14.19
CA HIS A 45 2.13 14.54 -14.14
C HIS A 45 2.59 15.09 -12.79
N GLN A 46 1.92 16.12 -12.25
CA GLN A 46 2.21 16.66 -10.91
C GLN A 46 1.98 15.62 -9.82
N GLU A 47 0.85 14.91 -9.85
CA GLU A 47 0.55 13.81 -8.92
C GLU A 47 1.61 12.70 -9.00
N TRP A 48 2.06 12.39 -10.21
CA TRP A 48 3.10 11.39 -10.44
C TRP A 48 4.47 11.81 -9.92
N GLN A 49 4.87 13.07 -10.14
CA GLN A 49 6.12 13.61 -9.58
C GLN A 49 6.09 13.58 -8.05
N ALA A 50 5.01 14.04 -7.43
CA ALA A 50 4.84 14.00 -5.97
C ALA A 50 4.88 12.56 -5.42
N PHE A 51 4.32 11.60 -6.16
CA PHE A 51 4.41 10.18 -5.79
C PHE A 51 5.84 9.63 -5.90
N LEU A 52 6.58 10.02 -6.93
CA LEU A 52 7.98 9.61 -7.11
C LEU A 52 8.90 10.22 -6.04
N GLU A 53 8.64 11.44 -5.60
CA GLU A 53 9.36 12.07 -4.48
C GLU A 53 9.15 11.32 -3.15
N LEU A 54 8.02 10.63 -2.98
CA LEU A 54 7.75 9.78 -1.82
C LEU A 54 8.50 8.44 -1.88
N LYS A 55 9.10 8.09 -3.02
CA LYS A 55 9.79 6.81 -3.16
C LYS A 55 10.97 6.77 -2.18
N PRO A 56 11.04 5.80 -1.26
CA PRO A 56 12.17 5.69 -0.34
C PRO A 56 13.47 5.42 -1.12
N ASP A 57 14.60 5.76 -0.52
CA ASP A 57 15.91 5.47 -1.11
C ASP A 57 16.05 3.95 -1.32
N ILE A 58 16.48 3.58 -2.52
CA ILE A 58 16.63 2.17 -2.94
C ILE A 58 17.72 1.47 -2.12
N LYS A 59 18.67 2.25 -1.58
CA LYS A 59 19.79 1.73 -0.79
C LYS A 59 19.54 1.76 0.71
N ALA A 60 18.45 2.37 1.18
CA ALA A 60 18.12 2.40 2.59
C ALA A 60 17.50 1.05 3.00
N ASN A 61 18.17 0.34 3.90
CA ASN A 61 17.62 -0.86 4.52
C ASN A 61 16.57 -0.46 5.57
N ASP A 62 15.50 -1.26 5.66
CA ASP A 62 14.53 -1.12 6.75
C ASP A 62 15.21 -1.45 8.08
N PRO A 63 15.12 -0.61 9.13
CA PRO A 63 15.66 -0.92 10.45
C PRO A 63 15.17 -2.27 11.00
N GLU A 64 13.93 -2.67 10.70
CA GLU A 64 13.41 -3.96 11.18
C GLU A 64 14.12 -5.15 10.51
N ASP A 65 14.49 -5.01 9.23
CA ASP A 65 15.24 -6.04 8.51
C ASP A 65 16.68 -6.17 9.05
N ILE A 66 17.29 -5.07 9.47
CA ILE A 66 18.61 -5.09 10.12
C ILE A 66 18.53 -5.88 11.45
N VAL A 67 17.54 -5.58 12.30
CA VAL A 67 17.35 -6.29 13.58
C VAL A 67 17.09 -7.78 13.35
N ARG A 68 16.27 -8.12 12.37
CA ARG A 68 15.99 -9.52 12.02
C ARG A 68 17.23 -10.23 11.49
N PHE A 69 18.05 -9.55 10.70
CA PHE A 69 19.30 -10.08 10.18
C PHE A 69 20.30 -10.36 11.31
N GLU A 70 20.49 -9.41 12.23
CA GLU A 70 21.33 -9.58 13.41
C GLU A 70 20.86 -10.75 14.29
N HIS A 71 19.56 -10.78 14.60
CA HIS A 71 18.97 -11.89 15.35
C HIS A 71 19.15 -13.23 14.62
N ALA A 72 18.98 -13.26 13.29
CA ALA A 72 19.20 -14.46 12.51
C ALA A 72 20.67 -14.90 12.58
N MET A 73 21.64 -13.98 12.44
CA MET A 73 23.06 -14.29 12.56
C MET A 73 23.42 -14.88 13.92
N GLU A 74 22.86 -14.34 15.01
CA GLU A 74 23.12 -14.83 16.36
C GLU A 74 22.46 -16.19 16.66
N ASN A 75 21.28 -16.43 16.11
CA ASN A 75 20.47 -17.62 16.40
C ASN A 75 20.54 -18.68 15.29
N ILE A 76 21.37 -18.49 14.27
CA ILE A 76 21.53 -19.46 13.18
C ILE A 76 22.10 -20.76 13.74
N GLY A 77 21.37 -21.87 13.56
CA GLY A 77 21.78 -23.18 14.09
C GLY A 77 21.41 -23.46 15.55
N ASP A 78 20.80 -22.51 16.28
CA ASP A 78 20.24 -22.77 17.61
C ASP A 78 18.87 -23.47 17.50
N PHE A 79 18.91 -24.74 17.08
CA PHE A 79 17.71 -25.55 16.98
C PHE A 79 17.26 -26.00 18.37
N LYS A 80 16.11 -25.48 18.81
CA LYS A 80 15.39 -25.94 20.02
C LYS A 80 14.73 -27.31 19.76
N LEU A 81 15.56 -28.34 19.57
CA LEU A 81 15.14 -29.70 19.26
C LEU A 81 14.49 -30.34 20.49
N LYS A 82 13.37 -31.05 20.28
CA LYS A 82 12.69 -31.81 21.35
C LYS A 82 13.57 -32.90 21.98
N ALA A 83 14.55 -33.39 21.23
CA ALA A 83 15.49 -34.41 21.67
C ALA A 83 16.68 -33.83 22.45
N SER A 84 16.84 -32.49 22.48
CA SER A 84 17.92 -31.86 23.24
C SER A 84 17.59 -31.86 24.74
N ASP A 85 18.59 -32.17 25.57
CA ASP A 85 18.45 -32.14 27.03
C ASP A 85 18.13 -30.73 27.57
N THR A 86 18.51 -29.69 26.83
CA THR A 86 18.25 -28.29 27.18
C THR A 86 16.84 -27.81 26.80
N TYR A 87 16.11 -28.56 25.99
CA TYR A 87 14.79 -28.14 25.52
C TYR A 87 13.72 -28.35 26.57
N ARG A 88 13.12 -27.25 27.05
CA ARG A 88 11.94 -27.27 27.91
C ARG A 88 10.77 -26.56 27.23
N VAL A 89 9.62 -27.24 27.16
CA VAL A 89 8.40 -26.68 26.58
C VAL A 89 7.92 -25.49 27.44
N PRO A 90 7.82 -24.27 26.88
CA PRO A 90 7.28 -23.11 27.59
C PRO A 90 5.84 -23.36 28.04
N GLU A 91 5.46 -22.85 29.21
CA GLU A 91 4.15 -23.14 29.84
C GLU A 91 2.96 -22.85 28.93
N LYS A 92 2.99 -21.72 28.22
CA LYS A 92 1.96 -21.31 27.26
C LYS A 92 1.77 -22.29 26.09
N LYS A 93 2.79 -23.11 25.79
CA LYS A 93 2.79 -24.10 24.70
C LYS A 93 2.59 -25.53 25.21
N ARG A 94 2.51 -25.74 26.53
CA ARG A 94 2.23 -27.07 27.08
C ARG A 94 0.77 -27.42 26.79
N VAL A 95 0.56 -28.64 26.29
CA VAL A 95 -0.78 -29.14 26.03
C VAL A 95 -1.01 -30.36 26.91
N THR A 96 -2.11 -30.37 27.66
CA THR A 96 -2.47 -31.51 28.49
C THR A 96 -3.17 -32.60 27.66
N PRO A 97 -3.12 -33.87 28.10
CA PRO A 97 -3.86 -34.95 27.44
C PRO A 97 -5.36 -34.65 27.31
N ALA A 98 -5.95 -34.03 28.35
CA ALA A 98 -7.35 -33.60 28.32
C ALA A 98 -7.63 -32.58 27.21
N GLN A 99 -6.77 -31.57 27.06
CA GLN A 99 -6.92 -30.57 25.98
C GLN A 99 -6.80 -31.21 24.59
N LYS A 100 -5.87 -32.16 24.40
CA LYS A 100 -5.77 -32.91 23.14
C LYS A 100 -6.98 -33.79 22.88
N TYR A 101 -7.50 -34.44 23.91
CA TYR A 101 -8.71 -35.24 23.82
C TYR A 101 -9.93 -34.40 23.43
N TRP A 102 -10.10 -33.22 24.03
CA TRP A 102 -11.13 -32.27 23.62
C TRP A 102 -11.00 -31.83 22.17
N GLN A 103 -9.78 -31.53 21.70
CA GLN A 103 -9.52 -31.20 20.29
C GLN A 103 -9.94 -32.34 19.35
N LEU A 104 -9.63 -33.60 19.72
CA LEU A 104 -10.04 -34.77 18.94
C LEU A 104 -11.57 -34.94 18.90
N LEU A 105 -12.25 -34.74 20.02
CA LEU A 105 -13.71 -34.81 20.09
C LEU A 105 -14.39 -33.73 19.23
N CYS A 106 -13.90 -32.50 19.27
CA CYS A 106 -14.40 -31.42 18.42
C CYS A 106 -14.25 -31.79 16.94
N LEU A 107 -13.08 -32.29 16.56
CA LEU A 107 -12.79 -32.67 15.17
C LEU A 107 -13.66 -33.87 14.72
N HIS A 108 -13.90 -34.84 15.61
CA HIS A 108 -14.79 -35.97 15.34
C HIS A 108 -16.23 -35.50 15.05
N LYS A 109 -16.76 -34.53 15.82
CA LYS A 109 -18.09 -33.95 15.61
C LYS A 109 -18.22 -33.12 14.31
N GLU A 110 -17.11 -32.60 13.79
CA GLU A 110 -17.13 -31.85 12.53
C GLU A 110 -17.10 -32.78 11.32
N ILE A 111 -16.48 -33.96 11.47
CA ILE A 111 -16.34 -34.95 10.38
C ILE A 111 -17.57 -35.87 10.29
N PHE A 112 -18.20 -36.21 11.42
CA PHE A 112 -19.33 -37.13 11.53
C PHE A 112 -20.57 -36.42 12.09
#